data_AF-A0ABC8R5C6-F1
#
_entry.id   AF-A0ABC8R5C6-F1
#
_cell.length_a   1.000
_cell.length_b   1.000
_cell.length_c   1.000
_cell.angle_alpha   90.00
_cell.angle_beta   90.00
_cell.angle_gamma   90.00
#
_symmetry.space_group_name_H-M   'P 1'
#
loop_
_entity.id
_entity.type
_entity.pdbx_description
1 polymer ?
#
loop_
_entity_poly.entity_id
_entity_poly.type
_entity_poly.pdbx_seq_one_letter_code
_entity_poly.pdbx_strand_id
1 'polypeptide(L)'
;MGRLFLVCFHGVRDFYICRICRTVIALNVHFRYPLQPHSDGATGLIFGEVANMYKREPMPHREVGRYETEDLYCVECGDLLGGELVRSLGPLELDDDPLYYLNPAKILHWNGRNTLDPTMLPATSSSDANPHEANPPEANPAVNPEANSEENL
;
A
#
# COMPACT_ATOMS: atom_id res chain seq x y z
N MET A 1 -11.32 1.49 32.79
CA MET A 1 -11.30 2.46 31.67
C MET A 1 -9.87 2.93 31.49
N GLY A 2 -9.12 2.29 30.60
CA GLY A 2 -7.72 2.64 30.33
C GLY A 2 -7.64 4.03 29.72
N ARG A 3 -6.64 4.82 30.11
CA ARG A 3 -6.40 6.15 29.55
C ARG A 3 -6.07 5.98 28.07
N LEU A 4 -6.92 6.53 27.20
CA LEU A 4 -6.64 6.65 25.77
C LEU A 4 -5.53 7.70 25.62
N PHE A 5 -4.30 7.24 25.39
CA PHE A 5 -3.18 8.12 25.09
C PHE A 5 -3.27 8.51 23.62
N LEU A 6 -3.49 9.80 23.35
CA LEU A 6 -3.42 10.33 22.00
C LEU A 6 -1.94 10.50 21.63
N VAL A 7 -1.50 9.77 20.61
CA VAL A 7 -0.13 9.88 20.07
C VAL A 7 -0.08 11.13 19.20
N CYS A 8 0.74 12.10 19.63
CA CYS A 8 1.04 13.32 18.87
C CYS A 8 2.30 13.12 18.02
N PHE A 9 2.20 13.33 16.72
CA PHE A 9 3.34 13.29 15.81
C PHE A 9 3.85 14.71 15.52
N HIS A 10 5.06 15.03 15.97
CA HIS A 10 5.71 16.32 15.67
C HIS A 10 6.71 16.17 14.52
N GLY A 11 6.63 17.07 13.52
CA GLY A 11 7.62 17.15 12.43
C GLY A 11 7.41 16.16 11.27
N VAL A 12 6.46 15.23 11.37
CA VAL A 12 6.13 14.32 10.26
C VAL A 12 5.33 15.08 9.21
N ARG A 13 5.70 14.92 7.94
CA ARG A 13 5.06 15.64 6.82
C ARG A 13 4.14 14.77 5.99
N ASP A 14 4.06 13.47 6.27
CA ASP A 14 3.35 12.53 5.41
C ASP A 14 2.57 11.50 6.24
N PHE A 15 1.26 11.71 6.40
CA PHE A 15 0.41 10.93 7.29
C PHE A 15 -1.06 10.95 6.88
N TYR A 16 -1.82 10.01 7.42
CA TYR A 16 -3.25 9.86 7.22
C TYR A 16 -4.00 10.30 8.47
N ILE A 17 -5.11 11.01 8.27
CA ILE A 17 -5.96 11.55 9.33
C ILE A 17 -7.40 11.09 9.18
N CYS A 18 -8.12 11.02 10.29
CA CYS A 18 -9.57 10.85 10.29
C CYS A 18 -10.22 12.02 9.53
N ARG A 19 -11.13 11.71 8.60
CA ARG A 19 -11.82 12.73 7.82
C ARG A 19 -12.68 13.66 8.69
N ILE A 20 -13.26 13.13 9.77
CA ILE A 20 -14.18 13.87 10.65
C ILE A 20 -13.42 14.80 11.61
N CYS A 21 -12.60 14.24 12.50
CA CYS A 21 -11.95 15.00 13.58
C CYS A 21 -10.49 15.37 13.31
N ARG A 22 -9.92 14.94 12.18
CA ARG A 22 -8.52 15.21 11.79
C ARG A 22 -7.45 14.61 12.70
N THR A 23 -7.81 13.72 13.62
CA THR A 23 -6.86 12.92 14.41
C THR A 23 -5.95 12.11 13.48
N VAL A 24 -4.64 12.10 13.75
CA VAL A 24 -3.66 11.30 12.97
C VAL A 24 -3.86 9.82 13.25
N ILE A 25 -3.99 9.02 12.19
CA ILE A 25 -4.35 7.60 12.26
C ILE A 25 -3.21 6.69 11.80
N ALA A 26 -2.44 7.10 10.80
CA ALA A 26 -1.32 6.30 10.30
C ALA A 26 -0.26 7.21 9.69
N LEU A 27 0.98 6.73 9.63
CA LEU A 27 2.04 7.40 8.88
C LEU A 27 2.21 6.74 7.51
N ASN A 28 2.59 7.51 6.51
CA ASN A 28 2.78 6.97 5.16
C ASN A 28 3.94 5.95 5.08
N VAL A 29 4.91 6.01 6.00
CA VAL A 29 5.99 5.00 6.08
C VAL A 29 5.48 3.60 6.41
N HIS A 30 4.29 3.48 7.01
CA HIS A 30 3.66 2.18 7.32
C HIS A 30 2.69 1.72 6.23
N PHE A 31 2.48 2.53 5.18
CA PHE A 31 1.67 2.12 4.04
C PHE A 31 2.34 0.94 3.32
N ARG A 32 1.55 -0.10 3.03
CA ARG A 32 2.03 -1.31 2.36
C ARG A 32 1.56 -1.34 0.91
N TYR A 33 0.26 -1.43 0.70
CA TYR A 33 -0.35 -1.53 -0.62
C TYR A 33 -1.85 -1.21 -0.56
N PRO A 34 -2.48 -0.82 -1.67
CA PRO A 34 -3.93 -0.72 -1.73
C PRO A 34 -4.56 -2.12 -1.77
N LEU A 35 -5.64 -2.31 -1.00
CA LEU A 35 -6.52 -3.46 -1.12
C LEU A 35 -7.34 -3.30 -2.40
N GLN A 36 -7.10 -4.19 -3.35
CA GLN A 36 -7.88 -4.24 -4.59
C GLN A 36 -9.29 -4.77 -4.33
N PRO A 37 -10.31 -4.20 -5.01
CA PRO A 37 -11.68 -4.67 -4.85
C PRO A 37 -11.81 -6.12 -5.29
N HIS A 38 -12.37 -6.95 -4.41
CA HIS A 38 -12.81 -8.30 -4.77
C HIS A 38 -14.29 -8.30 -5.12
N SER A 39 -14.92 -9.48 -5.15
CA SER A 39 -16.32 -9.71 -5.52
C SER A 39 -17.34 -8.88 -4.72
N ASP A 40 -16.97 -8.36 -3.57
CA ASP A 40 -17.77 -7.49 -2.70
C ASP A 40 -17.60 -5.99 -3.01
N GLY A 41 -16.67 -5.62 -3.90
CA GLY A 41 -16.35 -4.24 -4.25
C GLY A 41 -15.59 -3.47 -3.17
N ALA A 42 -15.10 -4.14 -2.12
CA ALA A 42 -14.45 -3.46 -1.01
C ALA A 42 -13.04 -2.97 -1.40
N THR A 43 -12.82 -1.65 -1.30
CA THR A 43 -11.50 -1.03 -1.53
C THR A 43 -10.92 -0.50 -0.24
N GLY A 44 -9.59 -0.44 -0.14
CA GLY A 44 -8.95 0.43 0.83
C GLY A 44 -7.45 0.34 0.89
N LEU A 45 -6.87 0.77 2.00
CA LEU A 45 -5.42 0.96 2.14
C LEU A 45 -4.90 0.07 3.27
N ILE A 46 -3.85 -0.70 2.99
CA ILE A 46 -3.23 -1.59 3.98
C ILE A 46 -2.01 -0.92 4.61
N PHE A 47 -1.94 -0.99 5.94
CA PHE A 47 -0.86 -0.47 6.77
C PHE A 47 -0.31 -1.56 7.68
N GLY A 48 0.99 -1.48 8.00
CA GLY A 48 1.59 -2.33 9.04
C GLY A 48 1.42 -1.78 10.46
N GLU A 49 1.09 -0.49 10.61
CA GLU A 49 0.91 0.14 11.91
C GLU A 49 -0.09 1.29 11.82
N VAL A 50 -0.91 1.42 12.86
CA VAL A 50 -1.89 2.51 13.03
C VAL A 50 -1.85 3.03 14.47
N ALA A 51 -2.28 4.27 14.66
CA ALA A 51 -2.32 4.96 15.94
C ALA A 51 -3.69 5.61 16.16
N ASN A 52 -3.98 5.97 17.42
CA ASN A 52 -5.19 6.71 17.79
C ASN A 52 -6.50 6.03 17.34
N MET A 53 -6.50 4.70 17.38
CA MET A 53 -7.67 3.85 17.12
C MET A 53 -7.88 2.89 18.28
N TYR A 54 -9.11 2.39 18.43
CA TYR A 54 -9.45 1.37 19.41
C TYR A 54 -10.43 0.35 18.84
N LYS A 55 -10.40 -0.86 19.41
CA LYS A 55 -11.38 -1.92 19.19
C LYS A 55 -12.51 -1.80 20.22
N ARG A 56 -13.76 -2.00 19.81
CA ARG A 56 -14.91 -2.05 20.73
C ARG A 56 -15.21 -3.51 21.07
N GLU A 57 -15.48 -3.80 22.34
CA GLU A 57 -16.01 -5.10 22.77
C GLU A 57 -17.55 -5.08 22.80
N PRO A 58 -18.23 -6.15 22.35
CA PRO A 58 -17.69 -7.33 21.67
C PRO A 58 -17.13 -6.97 20.29
N MET A 59 -16.01 -7.60 19.90
CA MET A 59 -15.30 -7.34 18.64
C MET A 59 -16.19 -7.75 17.46
N PRO A 60 -16.74 -6.80 16.69
CA PRO A 60 -17.51 -7.13 15.51
C PRO A 60 -16.52 -7.57 14.42
N HIS A 61 -16.71 -8.78 13.89
CA HIS A 61 -15.98 -9.26 12.72
C HIS A 61 -16.74 -8.90 11.44
N ARG A 62 -15.99 -8.49 10.41
CA ARG A 62 -16.53 -8.25 9.05
C ARG A 62 -15.64 -8.87 8.01
N GLU A 63 -16.27 -9.39 6.97
CA GLU A 63 -15.58 -9.80 5.75
C GLU A 63 -15.30 -8.58 4.88
N VAL A 64 -14.04 -8.39 4.50
CA VAL A 64 -13.59 -7.35 3.58
C VAL A 64 -12.70 -8.04 2.55
N GLY A 65 -13.20 -8.20 1.33
CA GLY A 65 -12.57 -8.96 0.27
C GLY A 65 -12.40 -10.43 0.64
N ARG A 66 -11.17 -10.83 0.94
CA ARG A 66 -10.83 -12.20 1.36
C ARG A 66 -10.39 -12.28 2.82
N TYR A 67 -10.66 -11.25 3.61
CA TYR A 67 -10.17 -11.15 4.97
C TYR A 67 -11.32 -11.01 5.95
N GLU A 68 -11.16 -11.65 7.10
CA GLU A 68 -11.93 -11.33 8.30
C GLU A 68 -11.21 -10.20 9.03
N THR A 69 -11.97 -9.19 9.44
CA THR A 69 -11.42 -7.99 10.06
C THR A 69 -12.14 -7.65 11.35
N GLU A 70 -11.41 -7.11 12.33
CA GLU A 70 -11.97 -6.54 13.56
C GLU A 70 -12.10 -5.02 13.44
N ASP A 71 -13.30 -4.50 13.70
CA ASP A 71 -13.62 -3.07 13.54
C ASP A 71 -12.70 -2.16 14.39
N LEU A 72 -12.09 -1.17 13.74
CA LEU A 72 -11.26 -0.14 14.37
C LEU A 72 -11.89 1.26 14.28
N TYR A 73 -12.05 1.88 15.44
CA TYR A 73 -12.71 3.16 15.62
C TYR A 73 -11.70 4.26 15.96
N CYS A 74 -11.93 5.47 15.47
CA CYS A 74 -11.15 6.64 15.87
C CYS A 74 -11.32 6.92 17.37
N VAL A 75 -10.21 7.11 18.09
CA VAL A 75 -10.23 7.43 19.53
C VAL A 75 -11.00 8.70 19.88
N GLU A 76 -10.95 9.70 18.99
CA GLU A 76 -11.46 11.04 19.28
C GLU A 76 -12.95 11.16 18.96
N CYS A 77 -13.37 10.77 17.74
CA CYS A 77 -14.76 10.93 17.31
C CYS A 77 -15.59 9.64 17.34
N GLY A 78 -14.95 8.48 17.53
CA GLY A 78 -15.62 7.18 17.52
C GLY A 78 -16.12 6.70 16.16
N ASP A 79 -15.72 7.34 15.04
CA ASP A 79 -16.09 6.86 13.70
C ASP A 79 -15.35 5.57 13.35
N LEU A 80 -16.03 4.67 12.64
CA LEU A 80 -15.44 3.45 12.11
C LEU A 80 -14.57 3.80 10.90
N LEU A 81 -13.28 3.57 11.02
CA LEU A 81 -12.30 3.96 9.99
C LEU A 81 -11.77 2.79 9.19
N GLY A 82 -11.87 1.57 9.72
CA GLY A 82 -11.28 0.38 9.11
C GLY A 82 -11.32 -0.82 10.04
N GLY A 83 -10.34 -1.72 9.91
CA GLY A 83 -10.22 -2.88 10.76
C GLY A 83 -8.85 -3.55 10.71
N GLU A 84 -8.54 -4.35 11.72
CA GLU A 84 -7.35 -5.20 11.77
C GLU A 84 -7.65 -6.51 11.03
N LEU A 85 -6.76 -6.92 10.13
CA LEU A 85 -6.88 -8.19 9.41
C LEU A 85 -6.51 -9.33 10.37
N VAL A 86 -7.49 -10.14 10.76
CA VAL A 86 -7.26 -11.25 11.70
C VAL A 86 -7.09 -12.59 11.01
N ARG A 87 -7.67 -12.74 9.82
CA ARG A 87 -7.66 -14.01 9.10
C ARG A 87 -7.83 -13.82 7.60
N SER A 88 -7.13 -14.62 6.81
CA SER A 88 -7.41 -14.81 5.40
C SER A 88 -8.39 -15.96 5.18
N LEU A 89 -9.39 -15.73 4.34
CA LEU A 89 -10.40 -16.68 3.91
C LEU A 89 -9.99 -17.40 2.60
N GLY A 90 -8.75 -17.22 2.15
CA GLY A 90 -8.19 -17.82 0.93
C GLY A 90 -6.81 -18.45 1.14
N PRO A 91 -6.13 -18.86 0.05
CA PRO A 91 -4.83 -19.54 0.12
C PRO A 91 -3.66 -18.58 0.43
N LEU A 92 -3.92 -17.27 0.50
CA LEU A 92 -2.93 -16.29 0.91
C LEU A 92 -2.83 -16.32 2.43
N GLU A 93 -1.69 -16.70 2.96
CA GLU A 93 -1.40 -16.54 4.39
C GLU A 93 -1.11 -15.06 4.69
N LEU A 94 -1.61 -14.58 5.83
CA LEU A 94 -1.15 -13.31 6.37
C LEU A 94 0.23 -13.56 7.00
N ASP A 95 1.16 -12.62 6.83
CA ASP A 95 2.41 -12.63 7.58
C ASP A 95 2.10 -12.59 9.09
N ASP A 96 3.06 -13.01 9.93
CA ASP A 96 2.92 -12.98 11.40
C ASP A 96 2.74 -11.55 11.96
N ASP A 97 3.03 -10.52 11.15
CA ASP A 97 2.88 -9.12 11.52
C ASP A 97 1.43 -8.65 11.31
N PRO A 98 0.84 -7.92 12.29
CA PRO A 98 -0.53 -7.42 12.17
C PRO A 98 -0.64 -6.42 11.01
N LEU A 99 -1.69 -6.59 10.21
CA LEU A 99 -2.03 -5.70 9.12
C LEU A 99 -3.36 -4.99 9.38
N TYR A 100 -3.42 -3.73 8.97
CA TYR A 100 -4.56 -2.86 9.21
C TYR A 100 -5.11 -2.36 7.88
N TYR A 101 -6.40 -2.57 7.68
CA TYR A 101 -7.17 -1.99 6.58
C TYR A 101 -7.78 -0.66 7.02
N LEU A 102 -7.63 0.38 6.21
CA LEU A 102 -8.33 1.66 6.38
C LEU A 102 -9.19 1.99 5.16
N ASN A 103 -10.41 2.47 5.42
CA ASN A 103 -11.35 2.87 4.39
C ASN A 103 -11.01 4.28 3.86
N PRO A 104 -10.67 4.43 2.56
CA PRO A 104 -10.21 5.70 1.98
C PRO A 104 -11.29 6.79 1.99
N ALA A 105 -12.58 6.42 2.03
CA ALA A 105 -13.67 7.37 2.19
C ALA A 105 -13.75 7.98 3.61
N LYS A 106 -13.10 7.35 4.59
CA LYS A 106 -13.13 7.75 6.01
C LYS A 106 -11.87 8.45 6.48
N ILE A 107 -10.81 8.41 5.67
CA ILE A 107 -9.53 9.05 5.97
C ILE A 107 -9.18 10.07 4.89
N LEU A 108 -8.18 10.89 5.21
CA LEU A 108 -7.58 11.86 4.32
C LEU A 108 -6.06 11.75 4.41
N HIS A 109 -5.35 12.05 3.32
CA HIS A 109 -3.91 12.03 3.25
C HIS A 109 -3.34 13.45 3.36
N TRP A 110 -2.41 13.69 4.29
CA TRP A 110 -1.70 14.95 4.43
C TRP A 110 -0.26 14.78 3.93
N ASN A 111 0.11 15.50 2.87
CA ASN A 111 1.44 15.42 2.26
C ASN A 111 2.39 16.56 2.68
N GLY A 112 2.07 17.26 3.77
CA GLY A 112 2.89 18.35 4.30
C GLY A 112 2.48 19.73 3.78
N ARG A 113 1.60 19.78 2.78
CA ARG A 113 1.07 21.02 2.20
C ARG A 113 -0.45 21.00 2.07
N ASN A 114 -0.98 19.90 1.53
CA ASN A 114 -2.39 19.76 1.20
C ASN A 114 -2.97 18.51 1.84
N THR A 115 -4.29 18.55 2.03
CA THR A 115 -5.08 17.36 2.33
C THR A 115 -5.64 16.80 1.03
N LEU A 116 -5.35 15.53 0.75
CA LEU A 116 -5.79 14.80 -0.44
C LEU A 116 -6.83 13.75 -0.03
N ASP A 117 -7.81 13.53 -0.92
CA ASP A 117 -8.75 12.43 -0.79
C ASP A 117 -8.15 11.18 -1.44
N PRO A 118 -7.84 10.11 -0.68
CA PRO A 118 -7.24 8.92 -1.25
C PRO A 118 -8.13 8.21 -2.28
N THR A 119 -9.45 8.44 -2.25
CA THR A 119 -10.38 7.90 -3.26
C THR A 119 -10.22 8.55 -4.64
N MET A 120 -9.58 9.72 -4.70
CA MET A 120 -9.37 10.49 -5.93
C MET A 120 -7.96 10.30 -6.50
N LEU A 121 -7.11 9.51 -5.85
CA LEU A 121 -5.78 9.22 -6.37
C LEU A 121 -5.93 8.26 -7.55
N PRO A 122 -5.38 8.57 -8.73
CA PRO A 122 -5.38 7.63 -9.84
C PRO A 122 -4.67 6.38 -9.35
N ALA A 123 -5.31 5.21 -9.51
CA ALA A 123 -4.64 3.93 -9.35
C ALA A 123 -3.39 4.01 -10.22
N THR A 124 -2.21 4.10 -9.61
CA THR A 124 -0.95 4.05 -10.35
C THR A 124 -0.93 2.68 -11.01
N SER A 125 -1.33 2.64 -12.27
CA SER A 125 -0.96 1.58 -13.19
C SER A 125 0.56 1.59 -13.19
N SER A 126 1.18 0.70 -12.42
CA SER A 126 2.47 0.17 -12.79
C SER A 126 2.27 -0.62 -14.09
N SER A 127 2.08 0.12 -15.18
CA SER A 127 2.28 -0.42 -16.52
C SER A 127 3.78 -0.41 -16.71
N ASP A 128 4.33 -1.61 -16.70
CA ASP A 128 5.68 -1.94 -17.11
C ASP A 128 6.09 -1.10 -18.34
N ALA A 129 6.89 -0.06 -18.10
CA ALA A 129 7.81 0.39 -19.10
C ALA A 129 8.88 -0.70 -19.16
N ASN A 130 8.61 -1.73 -19.96
CA ASN A 130 9.61 -2.59 -20.53
C ASN A 130 10.15 -1.84 -21.76
N PRO A 131 11.30 -1.14 -21.71
CA PRO A 131 11.97 -0.75 -22.94
C PRO A 131 12.65 -2.02 -23.43
N HIS A 132 11.90 -2.79 -24.22
CA HIS A 132 12.48 -3.85 -25.02
C HIS A 132 13.69 -3.26 -25.75
N GLU A 133 14.84 -3.86 -25.45
CA GLU A 133 16.15 -3.58 -26.01
C GLU A 133 16.06 -3.27 -27.51
N ALA A 134 16.35 -2.02 -27.86
CA ALA A 134 16.81 -1.70 -29.19
C ALA A 134 18.22 -2.30 -29.33
N ASN A 135 18.30 -3.51 -29.89
CA ASN A 135 19.56 -4.01 -30.45
C ASN A 135 20.01 -3.05 -31.57
N PRO A 136 21.25 -2.57 -31.51
CA PRO A 136 22.10 -2.68 -32.69
C PRO A 136 23.40 -3.34 -32.27
N PRO A 137 23.80 -4.42 -32.95
CA PRO A 137 24.91 -4.18 -33.87
C PRO A 137 24.90 -5.14 -35.08
N GLU A 138 25.33 -4.65 -36.24
CA GLU A 138 26.26 -5.39 -37.10
C GLU A 138 26.76 -4.45 -38.21
N ALA A 139 27.83 -3.71 -37.88
CA ALA A 139 28.69 -3.13 -38.89
C ALA A 139 29.61 -4.24 -39.41
N ASN A 140 29.43 -4.61 -40.67
CA ASN A 140 30.32 -5.50 -41.43
C ASN A 140 31.79 -5.11 -41.24
N PRO A 141 32.69 -6.01 -40.83
CA PRO A 141 34.11 -5.76 -40.96
C PRO A 141 34.51 -5.84 -42.44
N ALA A 142 35.14 -4.76 -42.89
CA ALA A 142 35.74 -4.63 -44.19
C ALA A 142 36.74 -5.76 -44.45
N VAL A 143 36.63 -6.32 -45.66
CA VAL A 143 37.67 -7.05 -46.37
C VAL A 143 38.99 -6.31 -46.29
N ASN A 144 40.06 -7.00 -45.91
CA ASN A 144 41.37 -6.72 -46.48
C ASN A 144 42.13 -8.04 -46.75
N PRO A 145 42.72 -8.19 -47.95
CA PRO A 145 43.39 -9.41 -48.42
C PRO A 145 44.90 -9.34 -48.12
N GLU A 146 45.53 -10.49 -47.88
CA GLU A 146 46.98 -10.82 -48.09
C GLU A 146 47.23 -12.19 -47.41
N ALA A 147 47.37 -13.29 -48.16
CA ALA A 147 48.58 -13.79 -48.83
C ALA A 147 49.58 -14.49 -47.88
N ASN A 148 49.72 -15.82 -48.06
CA ASN A 148 50.90 -16.71 -47.89
C ASN A 148 50.38 -18.12 -47.53
N SER A 149 50.32 -19.08 -48.46
CA SER A 149 51.41 -19.94 -49.00
C SER A 149 51.83 -21.07 -48.04
N GLU A 150 51.95 -22.27 -48.62
CA GLU A 150 52.66 -23.49 -48.15
C GLU A 150 51.84 -24.44 -47.25
N GLU A 151 51.32 -25.53 -47.83
CA GLU A 151 51.94 -26.86 -48.01
C GLU A 151 51.59 -27.83 -46.87
N ASN A 152 50.78 -28.84 -47.19
CA ASN A 152 51.08 -30.22 -46.81
C ASN A 152 50.14 -31.19 -47.56
N LEU A 153 50.77 -32.24 -48.09
CA LEU A 153 50.29 -33.44 -48.81
C LEU A 153 50.09 -33.33 -50.32
#